data_AF-A0A6P1YB21-F1
#
_entry.id   AF-A0A6P1YB21-F1
#
_cell.length_a   1.000
_cell.length_b   1.000
_cell.length_c   1.000
_cell.angle_alpha   90.00
_cell.angle_beta   90.00
_cell.angle_gamma   90.00
#
_symmetry.space_group_name_H-M   'P 1'
#
loop_
_entity.id
_entity.type
_entity.pdbx_description
1 polymer ?
#
loop_
_entity_poly.entity_id
_entity_poly.type
_entity_poly.pdbx_seq_one_letter_code
_entity_poly.pdbx_strand_id
1 'polypeptide(L)'
;MKQDSKTIIKKNKIIIIVNNTISYRKQRQELAEEFCHTLLHIGNQTNYFNTINLDKQEQQAKRMAAYLLCPIYILKNVSVSYDTYMLVDELADTFNVTTEFMQYRLKLIWEQDLDMIICNKGVFYGYIPIE
;
A
#
# COMPACT_ATOMS: atom_id res chain seq x y z
N MET A 1 -5.15 18.56 19.20
CA MET A 1 -4.07 18.57 18.19
C MET A 1 -4.33 17.39 17.27
N LYS A 2 -4.51 17.59 15.95
CA LYS A 2 -4.47 16.46 15.00
C LYS A 2 -3.08 15.84 15.11
N GLN A 3 -3.01 14.56 15.44
CA GLN A 3 -1.75 13.84 15.58
C GLN A 3 -1.58 13.00 14.33
N ASP A 4 -0.78 13.50 13.38
CA ASP A 4 -0.44 12.72 12.20
C ASP A 4 0.47 11.54 12.59
N SER A 5 0.37 10.45 11.83
CA SER A 5 1.27 9.30 11.98
C SER A 5 2.70 9.72 11.68
N LYS A 6 3.66 9.15 12.42
CA LYS A 6 5.08 9.44 12.24
C LYS A 6 5.98 8.43 12.92
N THR A 7 7.18 8.31 12.38
CA THR A 7 8.30 7.58 12.95
C THR A 7 9.25 8.50 13.71
N ILE A 8 9.70 8.04 14.88
CA ILE A 8 10.74 8.69 15.69
C ILE A 8 11.87 7.69 15.92
N ILE A 9 13.08 8.04 15.47
CA ILE A 9 14.29 7.25 15.71
C ILE A 9 15.09 7.92 16.83
N LYS A 10 15.26 7.23 17.97
CA LYS A 10 16.01 7.74 19.12
C LYS A 10 16.94 6.68 19.68
N LYS A 11 18.26 6.94 19.58
CA LYS A 11 19.33 6.01 20.01
C LYS A 11 19.13 4.64 19.32
N ASN A 12 18.79 3.60 20.10
CA ASN A 12 18.57 2.23 19.64
C ASN A 12 17.08 1.85 19.63
N LYS A 13 16.17 2.82 19.57
CA LYS A 13 14.72 2.59 19.54
C LYS A 13 14.10 3.27 18.34
N ILE A 14 13.22 2.53 17.69
CA ILE A 14 12.29 3.02 16.69
C ILE A 14 10.92 3.08 17.36
N ILE A 15 10.28 4.24 17.32
CA ILE A 15 8.94 4.46 17.85
C ILE A 15 8.06 4.89 16.68
N ILE A 16 7.04 4.08 16.36
CA ILE A 16 6.03 4.43 15.38
C ILE A 16 4.79 4.91 16.13
N ILE A 17 4.32 6.08 15.76
CA ILE A 17 3.11 6.70 16.28
C ILE A 17 2.08 6.65 15.17
N VAL A 18 0.91 6.10 15.47
CA VAL A 18 -0.21 6.01 14.51
C VAL A 18 -1.32 6.94 14.95
N ASN A 19 -1.90 7.67 14.00
CA ASN A 19 -3.05 8.53 14.22
C ASN A 19 -4.26 7.67 14.63
N ASN A 20 -4.78 7.86 15.84
CA ASN A 20 -5.92 7.10 16.35
C ASN A 20 -7.29 7.67 15.93
N THR A 21 -7.33 8.79 15.20
CA THR A 21 -8.58 9.43 14.77
C THR A 21 -9.07 8.95 13.40
N ILE A 22 -8.28 8.13 12.71
CA ILE A 22 -8.58 7.56 11.39
C ILE A 22 -9.10 6.12 11.51
N SER A 23 -9.68 5.59 10.43
CA SER A 23 -10.21 4.22 10.42
C SER A 23 -9.14 3.17 10.65
N TYR A 24 -9.50 2.02 11.21
CA TYR A 24 -8.55 0.94 11.47
C TYR A 24 -7.76 0.48 10.22
N ARG A 25 -8.43 0.42 9.06
CA ARG A 25 -7.78 0.12 7.77
C ARG A 25 -6.71 1.15 7.43
N LYS A 26 -7.00 2.43 7.64
CA LYS A 26 -6.05 3.52 7.39
C LYS A 26 -4.91 3.50 8.41
N GLN A 27 -5.19 3.19 9.68
CA GLN A 27 -4.16 3.02 10.71
C GLN A 27 -3.18 1.91 10.35
N ARG A 28 -3.70 0.77 9.87
CA ARG A 28 -2.87 -0.36 9.43
C ARG A 28 -1.99 0.01 8.23
N GLN A 29 -2.51 0.80 7.30
CA GLN A 29 -1.73 1.32 6.17
C GLN A 29 -0.62 2.27 6.62
N GLU A 30 -0.95 3.26 7.46
CA GLU A 30 0.03 4.22 7.95
C GLU A 30 1.10 3.54 8.81
N LEU A 31 0.73 2.58 9.65
CA LEU A 31 1.68 1.76 10.40
C LEU A 31 2.67 1.03 9.47
N ALA A 32 2.18 0.44 8.38
CA ALA A 32 3.03 -0.27 7.43
C ALA A 32 3.95 0.69 6.67
N GLU A 33 3.47 1.87 6.31
CA GLU A 33 4.24 2.91 5.62
C GLU A 33 5.35 3.46 6.53
N GLU A 34 5.03 3.81 7.78
CA GLU A 34 6.01 4.22 8.80
C GLU A 34 7.03 3.11 9.10
N PHE A 35 6.58 1.86 9.16
CA PHE A 35 7.50 0.73 9.30
C PHE A 35 8.45 0.62 8.09
N CYS A 36 7.94 0.78 6.86
CA CYS A 36 8.79 0.77 5.66
C CYS A 36 9.76 1.96 5.62
N HIS A 37 9.34 3.14 6.11
CA HIS A 37 10.22 4.29 6.29
C HIS A 37 11.42 3.93 7.15
N THR A 38 11.22 3.22 8.26
CA THR A 38 12.32 2.80 9.15
C THR A 38 13.29 1.82 8.51
N LEU A 39 12.80 0.95 7.62
CA LEU A 39 13.60 -0.08 6.96
C LEU A 39 14.39 0.47 5.78
N LEU A 40 13.77 1.36 4.99
CA LEU A 40 14.35 1.87 3.74
C LEU A 40 15.23 3.09 3.96
N HIS A 41 14.91 3.92 4.95
CA HIS A 41 15.53 5.24 5.11
C HIS A 41 16.16 5.35 6.49
N ILE A 42 17.49 5.48 6.53
CA ILE A 42 18.23 5.79 7.76
C ILE A 42 18.34 7.31 7.87
N GLY A 43 17.53 7.94 8.72
CA GLY A 43 17.63 9.37 9.00
C GLY A 43 16.43 9.94 9.75
N ASN A 44 16.66 10.91 10.66
CA ASN A 44 15.57 11.71 11.22
C ASN A 44 15.06 12.66 10.12
N GLN A 45 13.82 12.44 9.68
CA GLN A 45 13.19 13.22 8.60
C GLN A 45 13.03 14.72 8.93
N THR A 46 13.29 15.15 10.17
CA THR A 46 13.20 16.55 10.61
C THR A 46 14.25 17.50 9.97
N ASN A 47 15.24 16.98 9.24
CA ASN A 47 16.37 17.77 8.70
C ASN A 47 16.44 17.85 7.17
N TYR A 48 15.40 17.45 6.42
CA TYR A 48 15.49 17.46 4.96
C TYR A 48 15.14 18.84 4.37
N PHE A 49 16.16 19.51 3.84
CA PHE A 49 16.04 20.76 3.07
C PHE A 49 15.75 20.55 1.57
N ASN A 50 15.66 19.30 1.09
CA ASN A 50 15.46 18.97 -0.33
C ASN A 50 14.16 18.18 -0.56
N THR A 51 13.16 18.83 -1.16
CA THR A 51 11.80 18.30 -1.40
C THR A 51 11.78 17.08 -2.32
N ILE A 52 12.66 17.02 -3.33
CA ILE A 52 12.71 15.90 -4.29
C ILE A 52 13.09 14.59 -3.61
N ASN A 53 14.03 14.65 -2.66
CA ASN A 53 14.45 13.46 -1.91
C ASN A 53 13.34 12.98 -0.99
N LEU A 54 12.58 13.89 -0.38
CA LEU A 54 11.42 13.56 0.45
C LEU A 54 10.33 12.86 -0.37
N ASP A 55 9.94 13.43 -1.51
CA ASP A 55 8.92 12.82 -2.37
C ASP A 55 9.30 11.40 -2.82
N LYS A 56 10.58 11.19 -3.14
CA LYS A 56 11.09 9.87 -3.49
C LYS A 56 11.04 8.90 -2.31
N GLN A 57 11.42 9.35 -1.12
CA GLN A 57 11.41 8.52 0.09
C GLN A 57 9.99 8.10 0.47
N GLU A 58 9.03 9.03 0.45
CA GLU A 58 7.60 8.76 0.66
C GLU A 58 7.07 7.77 -0.37
N GLN A 59 7.35 7.98 -1.66
CA GLN A 59 6.91 7.04 -2.71
C GLN A 59 7.50 5.63 -2.53
N GLN A 60 8.76 5.53 -2.10
CA GLN A 60 9.41 4.25 -1.83
C GLN A 60 8.78 3.53 -0.63
N ALA A 61 8.52 4.24 0.46
CA ALA A 61 7.87 3.69 1.65
C ALA A 61 6.44 3.22 1.36
N LYS A 62 5.65 4.07 0.69
CA LYS A 62 4.28 3.73 0.26
C LYS A 62 4.24 2.50 -0.65
N ARG A 63 5.16 2.42 -1.62
CA ARG A 63 5.26 1.27 -2.53
C ARG A 63 5.61 0.00 -1.77
N MET A 64 6.55 0.06 -0.83
CA MET A 64 6.94 -1.09 0.00
C MET A 64 5.80 -1.52 0.92
N ALA A 65 5.06 -0.58 1.51
CA ALA A 65 3.88 -0.87 2.30
C ALA A 65 2.80 -1.61 1.50
N ALA A 66 2.61 -1.26 0.22
CA ALA A 66 1.70 -1.98 -0.67
C ALA A 66 2.14 -3.43 -0.91
N TYR A 67 3.44 -3.68 -1.11
CA TYR A 67 3.96 -5.04 -1.22
C TYR A 67 3.83 -5.84 0.09
N LEU A 68 4.05 -5.19 1.23
CA LEU A 68 3.93 -5.79 2.55
C LEU A 68 2.49 -6.18 2.89
N LEU A 69 1.55 -5.26 2.67
CA LEU A 69 0.15 -5.45 3.05
C LEU A 69 -0.64 -6.29 2.04
N CYS A 70 -0.27 -6.24 0.76
CA CYS A 70 -0.93 -6.96 -0.33
C CYS A 70 0.09 -7.73 -1.19
N PRO A 71 0.69 -8.82 -0.67
CA PRO A 71 1.72 -9.56 -1.39
C PRO A 71 1.18 -10.23 -2.65
N ILE A 72 1.93 -10.17 -3.76
CA ILE A 72 1.45 -10.62 -5.07
C ILE A 72 1.10 -12.12 -5.10
N TYR A 73 1.84 -12.96 -4.37
CA TYR A 73 1.60 -14.39 -4.33
C TYR A 73 0.30 -14.75 -3.58
N ILE A 74 -0.12 -13.93 -2.61
CA ILE A 74 -1.42 -14.09 -1.94
C ILE A 74 -2.52 -13.57 -2.86
N LEU A 75 -2.31 -12.38 -3.44
CA LEU A 75 -3.29 -11.71 -4.30
C LEU A 75 -3.70 -12.57 -5.50
N LYS A 76 -2.75 -13.26 -6.11
CA LYS A 76 -3.00 -14.21 -7.22
C LYS A 76 -3.83 -15.44 -6.83
N ASN A 77 -3.93 -15.76 -5.54
CA ASN A 77 -4.61 -16.95 -5.03
C ASN A 77 -6.00 -16.64 -4.45
N VAL A 78 -6.44 -15.38 -4.48
CA VAL A 78 -7.78 -15.00 -4.00
C VAL A 78 -8.83 -15.34 -5.06
N SER A 79 -9.87 -16.06 -4.67
CA SER A 79 -11.08 -16.27 -5.49
C SER A 79 -12.02 -15.08 -5.35
N VAL A 80 -12.54 -14.57 -6.46
CA VAL A 80 -13.28 -13.30 -6.51
C VAL A 80 -14.54 -13.42 -7.37
N SER A 81 -15.55 -12.61 -7.08
CA SER A 81 -16.81 -12.63 -7.81
C SER A 81 -16.73 -11.87 -9.16
N TYR A 82 -17.71 -12.09 -10.03
CA TYR A 82 -17.70 -11.60 -11.41
C TYR A 82 -18.26 -10.17 -11.52
N ASP A 83 -17.49 -9.18 -11.10
CA ASP A 83 -17.63 -7.75 -11.46
C ASP A 83 -16.33 -7.01 -11.05
N THR A 84 -15.73 -6.21 -11.94
CA THR A 84 -14.44 -5.52 -11.71
C THR A 84 -14.50 -4.49 -10.58
N TYR A 85 -15.62 -3.79 -10.38
CA TYR A 85 -15.73 -2.85 -9.25
C TYR A 85 -15.90 -3.59 -7.93
N MET A 86 -16.75 -4.61 -7.91
CA MET A 86 -16.91 -5.48 -6.73
C MET A 86 -15.59 -6.19 -6.38
N LEU A 87 -14.80 -6.58 -7.38
CA LEU A 87 -13.49 -7.20 -7.22
C LEU A 87 -12.53 -6.35 -6.37
N VAL A 88 -12.43 -5.04 -6.63
CA VAL A 88 -11.48 -4.18 -5.90
C VAL A 88 -11.88 -4.04 -4.44
N ASP A 89 -13.17 -3.90 -4.16
CA ASP A 89 -13.70 -3.81 -2.79
C ASP A 89 -13.55 -5.15 -2.05
N GLU A 90 -13.86 -6.28 -2.70
CA GLU A 90 -13.64 -7.63 -2.16
C GLU A 90 -12.17 -7.89 -1.80
N LEU A 91 -11.26 -7.49 -2.68
CA LEU A 91 -9.82 -7.57 -2.42
C LEU A 91 -9.44 -6.64 -1.27
N ALA A 92 -9.92 -5.39 -1.25
CA ALA A 92 -9.63 -4.44 -0.18
C ALA A 92 -10.08 -4.98 1.19
N ASP A 93 -11.27 -5.58 1.25
CA ASP A 93 -11.79 -6.25 2.44
C ASP A 93 -10.93 -7.46 2.84
N THR A 94 -10.59 -8.33 1.89
CA THR A 94 -9.73 -9.52 2.10
C THR A 94 -8.38 -9.15 2.70
N PHE A 95 -7.76 -8.09 2.18
CA PHE A 95 -6.45 -7.62 2.66
C PHE A 95 -6.56 -6.62 3.82
N ASN A 96 -7.78 -6.29 4.26
CA ASN A 96 -8.07 -5.29 5.29
C ASN A 96 -7.33 -3.96 5.08
N VAL A 97 -7.52 -3.40 3.90
CA VAL A 97 -7.04 -2.08 3.45
C VAL A 97 -8.21 -1.28 2.89
N THR A 98 -8.04 0.02 2.70
CA THR A 98 -9.02 0.85 1.98
C THR A 98 -9.02 0.52 0.48
N THR A 99 -10.16 0.74 -0.17
CA THR A 99 -10.35 0.54 -1.62
C THR A 99 -9.29 1.30 -2.43
N GLU A 100 -8.99 2.56 -2.09
CA GLU A 100 -8.03 3.39 -2.81
C GLU A 100 -6.60 2.82 -2.72
N PHE A 101 -6.27 2.17 -1.60
CA PHE A 101 -4.97 1.52 -1.45
C PHE A 101 -4.90 0.22 -2.26
N MET A 102 -5.99 -0.53 -2.34
CA MET A 102 -6.06 -1.69 -3.23
C MET A 102 -5.94 -1.27 -4.70
N GLN A 103 -6.64 -0.21 -5.12
CA GLN A 103 -6.49 0.37 -6.46
C GLN A 103 -5.04 0.77 -6.74
N TYR A 104 -4.38 1.45 -5.80
CA TYR A 104 -2.97 1.78 -5.91
C TYR A 104 -2.10 0.52 -6.06
N ARG A 105 -2.34 -0.51 -5.24
CA ARG A 105 -1.61 -1.77 -5.31
C ARG A 105 -1.75 -2.46 -6.66
N LEU A 106 -2.97 -2.51 -7.19
CA LEU A 106 -3.29 -3.10 -8.48
C LEU A 106 -2.65 -2.32 -9.63
N LYS A 107 -2.67 -0.98 -9.56
CA LYS A 107 -1.97 -0.10 -10.51
C LYS A 107 -0.46 -0.38 -10.56
N LEU A 108 0.17 -0.73 -9.44
CA LEU A 108 1.58 -1.13 -9.42
C LEU A 108 1.86 -2.47 -10.12
N ILE A 109 0.85 -3.33 -10.32
CA ILE A 109 1.01 -4.63 -11.00
C ILE A 109 0.81 -4.47 -12.51
N TRP A 110 -0.15 -3.65 -12.92
CA TRP A 110 -0.64 -3.62 -14.31
C TRP A 110 -0.46 -2.28 -15.02
N GLU A 111 0.43 -1.43 -14.50
CA GLU A 111 0.93 -0.23 -15.19
C GLU A 111 -0.16 0.60 -15.91
N GLN A 112 -1.29 0.82 -15.22
CA GLN A 112 -2.42 1.73 -15.54
C GLN A 112 -3.68 1.13 -16.21
N ASP A 113 -3.65 -0.09 -16.75
CA ASP A 113 -4.84 -0.69 -17.38
C ASP A 113 -5.70 -1.49 -16.37
N LEU A 114 -6.32 -0.79 -15.41
CA LEU A 114 -7.32 -1.42 -14.52
C LEU A 114 -8.54 -1.93 -15.31
N ASP A 115 -8.81 -1.33 -16.48
CA ASP A 115 -9.88 -1.73 -17.39
C ASP A 115 -9.62 -3.10 -18.06
N MET A 116 -8.38 -3.62 -18.01
CA MET A 116 -7.96 -4.90 -18.63
C MET A 116 -7.77 -6.03 -17.61
N ILE A 117 -8.40 -5.97 -16.44
CA ILE A 117 -8.40 -7.10 -15.49
C ILE A 117 -9.35 -8.18 -16.03
N ILE A 118 -8.80 -9.25 -16.60
CA ILE A 118 -9.58 -10.39 -17.13
C ILE A 118 -9.80 -11.41 -16.01
N CYS A 119 -11.03 -11.50 -15.51
CA CYS A 119 -11.46 -12.62 -14.66
C CYS A 119 -12.02 -13.76 -15.54
N ASN A 120 -11.37 -14.92 -15.56
CA ASN A 120 -11.88 -16.12 -16.24
C ASN A 120 -12.14 -17.21 -15.20
N LYS A 121 -13.40 -17.67 -15.11
CA LYS A 121 -13.85 -18.69 -14.15
C LYS A 121 -13.50 -18.40 -12.67
N GLY A 122 -13.54 -17.13 -12.25
CA GLY A 122 -13.23 -16.70 -10.88
C GLY A 122 -11.73 -16.75 -10.54
N VAL A 123 -10.88 -17.02 -11.54
CA VAL A 123 -9.42 -17.00 -11.41
C VAL A 123 -8.92 -15.68 -11.99
N PHE A 124 -8.07 -15.03 -11.20
CA PHE A 124 -7.40 -13.79 -11.53
C PHE A 124 -6.30 -14.04 -12.57
N TYR A 125 -6.53 -13.64 -13.82
CA TYR A 125 -5.49 -13.56 -14.82
C TYR A 125 -5.09 -12.09 -14.95
N GLY A 126 -3.87 -11.77 -14.55
CA GLY A 126 -3.29 -10.46 -14.86
C GLY A 126 -3.19 -10.25 -16.37
N TYR A 127 -2.85 -9.01 -16.77
CA TYR A 127 -2.61 -8.58 -18.16
C TYR A 127 -2.07 -9.70 -19.07
N ILE A 128 -2.88 -10.10 -20.05
CA ILE A 128 -2.44 -10.89 -21.20
C ILE A 128 -2.27 -9.89 -22.34
N PRO A 129 -1.04 -9.61 -22.83
CA PRO A 129 -0.88 -8.80 -24.01
C PRO A 129 -1.64 -9.46 -25.16
N ILE A 130 -2.45 -8.68 -25.86
CA ILE A 130 -3.03 -9.11 -27.13
C ILE A 130 -1.86 -9.05 -28.13
N GLU A 131 -1.35 -10.22 -28.53
CA GLU A 131 -0.46 -10.35 -29.69
C GLU A 131 -1.20 -10.01 -30.99
#